data_AF-A0AAV9PGF6-F1
#
_entry.id   AF-A0AAV9PGF6-F1
#
_cell.length_a   1.000
_cell.length_b   1.000
_cell.length_c   1.000
_cell.angle_alpha   90.00
_cell.angle_beta   90.00
_cell.angle_gamma   90.00
#
_symmetry.space_group_name_H-M   'P 1'
#
loop_
_entity.id
_entity.type
_entity.pdbx_description
1 polymer ?
#
loop_
_entity_poly.entity_id
_entity_poly.type
_entity_poly.pdbx_seq_one_letter_code
_entity_poly.pdbx_strand_id
1 'polypeptide(L)'
;MVAGAWAIADVASMAGDTALSDTWRAYGNDLYERMEEHLYSQELNYWIDVVQGTNLRCEGRELIGMYPYRFDVGTNDTYIRGLEAGLTPEHFLTEFGPTTLEQTNPYYTAFKNSTNCCVWNGQSWPFSTSVYLQTLARLAREGLSDVATSEFFNQELEKYVLTNYKDGVPYTAESHFPTINMWSGDTSNHSEHYLHSTYFDNIFTNLLGVIPTFGDTLVLKPLVPSDWTHFAVENLPYHGTLLSMVWDQDGTHYGDCSAGFSIYSNGTKFHHQMDFQAVNVTLPFNTAEAAQRLAQQPQWQNILANPNSPHGLPAVTADWNLNVDGDNAPYPAWKMNDGLLWYDTTPDNRWTHNQSTVPYSSINITLPRPRKMRSLSLAIFADRERGGVVDCPDGIKVTDSRNRVVVFEKPWRDCVPNALNTVLFADPATVTAANKSTPESGFEIETDFLQVTLSDKLHYTTAVSEIQIWIAPNRGPRYELEDGLVGTFIGGFEGRATGMNGTIEHGGVTLGEGGWVEIADVRRSDSQAGRSGLTVTGGGRGTVEVGVNWLRNHTVSFDGATNKTVQVELLRGGNVVTVFQKRGRPFVDAVTVQ
;
A
#
# COMPACT_ATOMS: atom_id res chain seq x y z
N MET A 1 15.17 14.81 -0.30
CA MET A 1 16.56 14.28 -0.35
C MET A 1 17.31 14.48 0.96
N VAL A 2 17.44 15.72 1.47
CA VAL A 2 18.09 16.02 2.77
C VAL A 2 17.63 15.07 3.89
N ALA A 3 16.34 15.05 4.17
CA ALA A 3 15.77 14.18 5.21
C ALA A 3 15.95 12.68 4.93
N GLY A 4 15.95 12.26 3.65
CA GLY A 4 16.24 10.88 3.28
C GLY A 4 17.68 10.49 3.61
N ALA A 5 18.65 11.38 3.38
CA ALA A 5 20.05 11.17 3.76
C ALA A 5 20.21 11.10 5.29
N TRP A 6 19.56 11.99 6.03
CA TRP A 6 19.57 11.94 7.50
C TRP A 6 18.90 10.68 8.05
N ALA A 7 17.77 10.24 7.48
CA ALA A 7 17.12 8.99 7.86
C ALA A 7 18.02 7.78 7.61
N ILE A 8 18.74 7.72 6.48
CA ILE A 8 19.73 6.67 6.23
C ILE A 8 20.83 6.71 7.30
N ALA A 9 21.31 7.91 7.67
CA ALA A 9 22.31 8.05 8.71
C ALA A 9 21.82 7.57 10.08
N ASP A 10 20.58 7.91 10.46
CA ASP A 10 19.96 7.46 11.71
C ASP A 10 19.79 5.93 11.73
N VAL A 11 19.29 5.35 10.64
CA VAL A 11 19.13 3.90 10.51
C VAL A 11 20.48 3.18 10.53
N ALA A 12 21.50 3.70 9.84
CA ALA A 12 22.85 3.15 9.86
C ALA A 12 23.45 3.17 11.26
N SER A 13 23.27 4.29 12.00
CA SER A 13 23.69 4.41 13.39
C SER A 13 23.01 3.37 14.30
N MET A 14 21.69 3.21 14.17
CA MET A 14 20.93 2.17 14.89
C MET A 14 21.39 0.75 14.54
N ALA A 15 21.85 0.53 13.31
CA ALA A 15 22.41 -0.73 12.86
C ALA A 15 23.89 -0.94 13.29
N GLY A 16 24.52 0.05 13.92
CA GLY A 16 25.93 0.00 14.32
C GLY A 16 26.93 0.27 13.20
N ASP A 17 26.49 0.74 12.03
CA ASP A 17 27.34 1.14 10.91
C ASP A 17 27.67 2.63 10.99
N THR A 18 28.62 2.96 11.87
CA THR A 18 29.05 4.35 12.11
C THR A 18 29.63 4.99 10.85
N ALA A 19 30.36 4.24 10.02
CA ALA A 19 30.98 4.78 8.82
C ALA A 19 29.94 5.21 7.77
N LEU A 20 28.91 4.37 7.55
CA LEU A 20 27.79 4.71 6.68
C LEU A 20 26.97 5.88 7.25
N SER A 21 26.72 5.87 8.56
CA SER A 21 26.06 6.97 9.26
C SER A 21 26.77 8.31 9.02
N ASP A 22 28.07 8.38 9.27
CA ASP A 22 28.86 9.61 9.12
C ASP A 22 28.85 10.10 7.67
N THR A 23 29.00 9.17 6.71
CA THR A 23 28.97 9.49 5.27
C THR A 23 27.64 10.13 4.86
N TRP A 24 26.52 9.50 5.22
CA TRP A 24 25.19 10.01 4.86
C TRP A 24 24.78 11.25 5.65
N ARG A 25 25.26 11.40 6.89
CA ARG A 25 25.05 12.63 7.66
C ARG A 25 25.76 13.80 6.99
N ALA A 26 27.03 13.63 6.62
CA ALA A 26 27.79 14.65 5.91
C ALA A 26 27.14 15.02 4.56
N TYR A 27 26.68 14.02 3.81
CA TYR A 27 25.96 14.22 2.56
C TYR A 27 24.64 15.00 2.76
N GLY A 28 23.85 14.64 3.78
CA GLY A 28 22.62 15.36 4.12
C GLY A 28 22.88 16.81 4.51
N ASN A 29 23.96 17.08 5.25
CA ASN A 29 24.35 18.44 5.63
C ASN A 29 24.80 19.28 4.43
N ASP A 30 25.64 18.75 3.52
CA ASP A 30 26.03 19.45 2.28
C ASP A 30 24.81 19.73 1.39
N LEU A 31 23.87 18.78 1.27
CA LEU A 31 22.62 19.01 0.56
C LEU A 31 21.77 20.11 1.19
N TYR A 32 21.72 20.16 2.52
CA TYR A 32 20.97 21.18 3.25
C TYR A 32 21.55 22.57 3.04
N GLU A 33 22.87 22.73 3.13
CA GLU A 33 23.56 23.99 2.86
C GLU A 33 23.28 24.50 1.43
N ARG A 34 23.34 23.61 0.43
CA ARG A 34 23.00 23.97 -0.97
C ARG A 34 21.53 24.31 -1.14
N MET A 35 20.64 23.62 -0.44
CA MET A 35 19.22 23.91 -0.44
C MET A 35 18.95 25.30 0.14
N GLU A 36 19.59 25.65 1.27
CA GLU A 36 19.53 27.00 1.85
C GLU A 36 20.06 28.06 0.87
N GLU A 37 21.20 27.81 0.22
CA GLU A 37 21.81 28.75 -0.72
C GLU A 37 20.93 29.04 -1.94
N HIS A 38 20.32 28.00 -2.53
CA HIS A 38 19.66 28.11 -3.83
C HIS A 38 18.14 28.22 -3.75
N LEU A 39 17.51 27.58 -2.76
CA LEU A 39 16.05 27.44 -2.70
C LEU A 39 15.43 28.35 -1.64
N TYR A 40 16.20 28.95 -0.73
CA TYR A 40 15.65 29.90 0.23
C TYR A 40 15.55 31.31 -0.36
N SER A 41 14.37 31.93 -0.34
CA SER A 41 14.14 33.32 -0.74
C SER A 41 14.20 34.22 0.48
N GLN A 42 15.24 35.05 0.56
CA GLN A 42 15.35 36.07 1.60
C GLN A 42 14.27 37.16 1.45
N GLU A 43 13.85 37.46 0.22
CA GLU A 43 12.80 38.45 -0.06
C GLU A 43 11.43 37.98 0.43
N LEU A 44 11.07 36.73 0.12
CA LEU A 44 9.79 36.16 0.55
C LEU A 44 9.84 35.62 1.98
N ASN A 45 11.05 35.48 2.54
CA ASN A 45 11.35 34.69 3.73
C ASN A 45 10.73 33.29 3.60
N TYR A 46 11.01 32.57 2.50
CA TYR A 46 10.27 31.35 2.17
C TYR A 46 11.05 30.42 1.23
N TRP A 47 10.80 29.12 1.32
CA TRP A 47 11.36 28.11 0.40
C TRP A 47 10.65 28.15 -0.95
N ILE A 48 11.43 28.24 -2.03
CA ILE A 48 10.94 28.30 -3.41
C ILE A 48 11.72 27.35 -4.32
N ASP A 49 11.13 27.04 -5.47
CA ASP A 49 11.83 26.31 -6.52
C ASP A 49 12.67 27.23 -7.42
N VAL A 50 13.59 26.59 -8.15
CA VAL A 50 14.38 27.23 -9.21
C VAL A 50 14.34 26.37 -10.47
N VAL A 51 14.39 27.01 -11.64
CA VAL A 51 14.39 26.33 -12.94
C VAL A 51 15.72 25.61 -13.16
N GLN A 52 15.64 24.31 -13.46
CA GLN A 52 16.80 23.47 -13.73
C GLN A 52 17.68 24.07 -14.85
N GLY A 53 18.99 24.18 -14.58
CA GLY A 53 19.99 24.62 -15.55
C GLY A 53 20.21 26.14 -15.62
N THR A 54 19.21 26.95 -15.25
CA THR A 54 19.36 28.42 -15.18
C THR A 54 19.40 28.96 -13.75
N ASN A 55 18.92 28.18 -12.78
CA ASN A 55 18.65 28.63 -11.41
C ASN A 55 17.76 29.88 -11.36
N LEU A 56 16.93 30.08 -12.39
CA LEU A 56 15.93 31.14 -12.38
C LEU A 56 14.93 30.85 -11.26
N ARG A 57 14.79 31.78 -10.33
CA ARG A 57 13.90 31.64 -9.17
C ARG A 57 12.44 31.67 -9.61
N CYS A 58 11.63 30.73 -9.10
CA CYS A 58 10.18 30.82 -9.24
C CYS A 58 9.65 32.00 -8.43
N GLU A 59 8.66 32.71 -8.98
CA GLU A 59 8.04 33.85 -8.31
C GLU A 59 6.83 33.42 -7.47
N GLY A 60 6.80 33.87 -6.21
CA GLY A 60 5.73 33.63 -5.26
C GLY A 60 5.88 32.39 -4.39
N ARG A 61 4.96 32.23 -3.44
CA ARG A 61 4.91 31.09 -2.52
C ARG A 61 4.04 29.97 -3.06
N GLU A 62 4.62 28.78 -3.09
CA GLU A 62 3.90 27.52 -3.29
C GLU A 62 3.81 26.77 -1.96
N LEU A 63 2.72 26.01 -1.76
CA LEU A 63 2.49 25.29 -0.50
C LEU A 63 3.61 24.26 -0.22
N ILE A 64 4.26 23.76 -1.28
CA ILE A 64 5.42 22.87 -1.19
C ILE A 64 6.59 23.47 -0.39
N GLY A 65 6.68 24.80 -0.29
CA GLY A 65 7.67 25.46 0.55
C GLY A 65 7.49 25.20 2.05
N MET A 66 6.33 24.70 2.49
CA MET A 66 6.09 24.24 3.85
C MET A 66 6.54 22.79 4.09
N TYR A 67 6.76 22.01 3.04
CA TYR A 67 7.09 20.59 3.14
C TYR A 67 8.42 20.32 3.85
N PRO A 68 9.49 21.11 3.66
CA PRO A 68 10.77 20.87 4.33
C PRO A 68 10.63 20.73 5.84
N TYR A 69 9.79 21.56 6.46
CA TYR A 69 9.60 21.59 7.92
C TYR A 69 9.07 20.28 8.49
N ARG A 70 8.17 19.60 7.76
CA ARG A 70 7.67 18.26 8.13
C ARG A 70 8.80 17.26 8.32
N PHE A 71 9.90 17.42 7.57
CA PHE A 71 11.00 16.47 7.52
C PHE A 71 12.25 16.96 8.26
N ASP A 72 12.08 17.80 9.29
CA ASP A 72 13.18 18.37 10.09
C ASP A 72 14.11 19.31 9.30
N VAL A 73 13.69 19.79 8.14
CA VAL A 73 14.47 20.72 7.31
C VAL A 73 13.97 22.14 7.51
N GLY A 74 14.86 23.04 7.91
CA GLY A 74 14.54 24.46 8.06
C GLY A 74 13.67 24.76 9.30
N THR A 75 14.05 24.27 10.47
CA THR A 75 13.27 24.36 11.72
C THR A 75 13.65 25.53 12.64
N ASN A 76 14.54 26.43 12.21
CA ASN A 76 14.89 27.61 13.01
C ASN A 76 13.80 28.69 12.94
N ASP A 77 13.82 29.60 13.93
CA ASP A 77 12.81 30.66 14.08
C ASP A 77 12.61 31.49 12.81
N THR A 78 13.68 31.85 12.09
CA THR A 78 13.59 32.65 10.86
C THR A 78 12.69 31.98 9.82
N TYR A 79 12.89 30.68 9.61
CA TYR A 79 12.12 29.89 8.64
C TYR A 79 10.69 29.67 9.10
N ILE A 80 10.47 29.46 10.40
CA ILE A 80 9.13 29.36 10.98
C ILE A 80 8.32 30.64 10.72
N ARG A 81 8.90 31.83 10.95
CA ARG A 81 8.24 33.11 10.62
C ARG A 81 7.93 33.26 9.13
N GLY A 82 8.74 32.62 8.29
CA GLY A 82 8.48 32.50 6.86
C GLY A 82 7.22 31.70 6.52
N LEU A 83 7.05 30.55 7.18
CA LEU A 83 5.87 29.71 7.04
C LEU A 83 4.60 30.46 7.47
N GLU A 84 4.66 31.16 8.62
CA GLU A 84 3.55 31.96 9.14
C GLU A 84 3.06 33.03 8.15
N ALA A 85 3.98 33.64 7.39
CA ALA A 85 3.62 34.65 6.41
C ALA A 85 2.74 34.11 5.26
N GLY A 86 2.78 32.80 4.99
CA GLY A 86 1.91 32.14 4.02
C GLY A 86 0.52 31.77 4.57
N LEU A 87 0.32 31.81 5.89
CA LEU A 87 -0.93 31.45 6.56
C LEU A 87 -1.89 32.64 6.64
N THR A 88 -2.20 33.26 5.50
CA THR A 88 -3.17 34.36 5.40
C THR A 88 -4.21 34.12 4.29
N PRO A 89 -5.37 34.81 4.33
CA PRO A 89 -6.38 34.74 3.27
C PRO A 89 -5.92 35.21 1.89
N GLU A 90 -4.86 36.03 1.81
CA GLU A 90 -4.25 36.48 0.56
C GLU A 90 -3.27 35.46 -0.02
N HIS A 91 -2.82 34.50 0.81
CA HIS A 91 -1.87 33.48 0.41
C HIS A 91 -2.57 32.11 0.34
N PHE A 92 -2.35 31.21 1.31
CA PHE A 92 -2.83 29.83 1.19
C PHE A 92 -4.24 29.60 1.73
N LEU A 93 -4.76 30.45 2.62
CA LEU A 93 -5.97 30.12 3.38
C LEU A 93 -7.23 30.35 2.58
N THR A 94 -8.01 29.28 2.38
CA THR A 94 -9.34 29.32 1.76
C THR A 94 -10.35 28.48 2.54
N GLU A 95 -11.60 28.46 2.08
CA GLU A 95 -12.72 27.81 2.76
C GLU A 95 -12.61 26.28 2.70
N PHE A 96 -12.10 25.73 1.59
CA PHE A 96 -12.06 24.29 1.33
C PHE A 96 -10.62 23.76 1.18
N GLY A 97 -9.77 24.15 2.14
CA GLY A 97 -8.38 23.70 2.27
C GLY A 97 -7.35 24.75 1.82
N PRO A 98 -6.05 24.45 1.95
CA PRO A 98 -5.00 25.36 1.49
C PRO A 98 -4.85 25.30 -0.04
N THR A 99 -4.59 26.44 -0.68
CA THR A 99 -4.23 26.47 -2.11
C THR A 99 -2.80 25.98 -2.31
N THR A 100 -2.50 25.31 -3.44
CA THR A 100 -1.11 24.90 -3.75
C THR A 100 -0.20 26.07 -4.17
N LEU A 101 -0.79 27.20 -4.58
CA LEU A 101 -0.11 28.44 -4.97
C LEU A 101 -0.80 29.61 -4.27
N GLU A 102 -0.02 30.59 -3.77
CA GLU A 102 -0.58 31.77 -3.10
C GLU A 102 -1.53 32.55 -4.01
N GLN A 103 -2.64 33.03 -3.44
CA GLN A 103 -3.75 33.60 -4.23
C GLN A 103 -3.40 34.92 -4.93
N THR A 104 -2.41 35.66 -4.43
CA THR A 104 -1.90 36.90 -5.04
C THR A 104 -1.03 36.65 -6.28
N ASN A 105 -0.58 35.42 -6.51
CA ASN A 105 0.24 35.10 -7.68
C ASN A 105 -0.59 35.20 -8.98
N PRO A 106 -0.11 35.88 -10.04
CA PRO A 106 -0.85 35.99 -11.30
C PRO A 106 -1.24 34.63 -11.92
N TYR A 107 -0.43 33.59 -11.69
CA TYR A 107 -0.71 32.24 -12.18
C TYR A 107 -1.80 31.52 -11.39
N TYR A 108 -2.19 32.00 -10.19
CA TYR A 108 -3.32 31.46 -9.44
C TYR A 108 -4.63 31.60 -10.23
N THR A 109 -4.84 32.73 -10.90
CA THR A 109 -6.03 32.98 -11.73
C THR A 109 -5.84 32.69 -13.22
N ALA A 110 -4.65 32.24 -13.63
CA ALA A 110 -4.39 31.91 -15.03
C ALA A 110 -5.31 30.79 -15.53
N PHE A 111 -5.55 30.76 -16.84
CA PHE A 111 -6.37 29.74 -17.47
C PHE A 111 -5.84 28.33 -17.16
N LYS A 112 -6.69 27.50 -16.56
CA LYS A 112 -6.37 26.12 -16.20
C LYS A 112 -6.98 25.19 -17.23
N ASN A 113 -6.15 24.67 -18.13
CA ASN A 113 -6.62 23.65 -19.08
C ASN A 113 -6.83 22.31 -18.36
N SER A 114 -8.07 22.04 -17.94
CA SER A 114 -8.44 20.87 -17.15
C SER A 114 -8.80 19.64 -17.98
N THR A 115 -8.60 19.66 -19.30
CA THR A 115 -9.06 18.60 -20.23
C THR A 115 -8.61 17.18 -19.83
N ASN A 116 -7.46 17.02 -19.16
CA ASN A 116 -6.91 15.69 -18.82
C ASN A 116 -6.46 15.55 -17.36
N CYS A 117 -6.80 16.47 -16.45
CA CYS A 117 -6.01 16.66 -15.22
C CYS A 117 -4.51 16.93 -15.58
N CYS A 118 -3.62 17.37 -14.70
CA CYS A 118 -3.80 17.82 -13.33
C CYS A 118 -3.16 19.20 -13.15
N VAL A 119 -3.90 20.12 -12.53
CA VAL A 119 -3.47 21.51 -12.37
C VAL A 119 -3.07 21.79 -10.91
N TRP A 120 -1.87 22.32 -10.73
CA TRP A 120 -1.22 22.53 -9.43
C TRP A 120 -0.97 24.01 -9.11
N ASN A 121 -1.54 24.93 -9.89
CA ASN A 121 -1.42 26.37 -9.71
C ASN A 121 -2.59 26.98 -8.92
N GLY A 122 -3.03 26.33 -7.82
CA GLY A 122 -3.97 26.93 -6.86
C GLY A 122 -5.07 26.03 -6.32
N GLN A 123 -5.35 24.88 -6.93
CA GLN A 123 -6.31 23.90 -6.39
C GLN A 123 -5.87 23.42 -5.01
N SER A 124 -6.81 23.02 -4.16
CA SER A 124 -6.47 22.31 -2.93
C SER A 124 -6.33 20.82 -3.24
N TRP A 125 -5.18 20.23 -2.92
CA TRP A 125 -4.90 18.82 -3.15
C TRP A 125 -4.86 18.08 -1.82
N PRO A 126 -5.58 16.96 -1.63
CA PRO A 126 -5.47 16.12 -0.43
C PRO A 126 -4.02 15.73 -0.12
N PHE A 127 -3.20 15.49 -1.16
CA PHE A 127 -1.76 15.24 -1.02
C PHE A 127 -1.10 16.37 -0.22
N SER A 128 -1.16 17.60 -0.74
CA SER A 128 -0.53 18.77 -0.11
C SER A 128 -1.14 19.14 1.22
N THR A 129 -2.47 19.04 1.34
CA THR A 129 -3.20 19.30 2.58
C THR A 129 -2.73 18.37 3.69
N SER A 130 -2.51 17.09 3.38
CA SER A 130 -2.03 16.13 4.38
C SER A 130 -0.59 16.41 4.85
N VAL A 131 0.27 16.97 3.99
CA VAL A 131 1.63 17.41 4.36
C VAL A 131 1.59 18.71 5.16
N TYR A 132 0.75 19.65 4.74
CA TYR A 132 0.50 20.93 5.40
C TYR A 132 0.01 20.74 6.84
N LEU A 133 -0.98 19.86 7.06
CA LEU A 133 -1.51 19.55 8.38
C LEU A 133 -0.45 18.97 9.32
N GLN A 134 0.49 18.18 8.81
CA GLN A 134 1.62 17.68 9.60
C GLN A 134 2.57 18.80 10.03
N THR A 135 2.86 19.75 9.13
CA THR A 135 3.64 20.95 9.47
C THR A 135 2.94 21.79 10.54
N LEU A 136 1.64 22.06 10.38
CA LEU A 136 0.85 22.80 11.37
C LEU A 136 0.81 22.09 12.74
N ALA A 137 0.56 20.79 12.74
CA ALA A 137 0.47 20.00 13.96
C ALA A 137 1.78 20.07 14.75
N ARG A 138 2.92 19.99 14.07
CA ARG A 138 4.23 20.11 14.71
C ARG A 138 4.45 21.50 15.32
N LEU A 139 4.18 22.57 14.55
CA LEU A 139 4.30 23.95 15.04
C LEU A 139 3.44 24.19 16.28
N ALA A 140 2.17 23.77 16.23
CA ALA A 140 1.20 23.92 17.31
C ALA A 140 1.64 23.18 18.57
N ARG A 141 2.06 21.92 18.41
CA ARG A 141 2.45 21.03 19.50
C ARG A 141 3.69 21.50 20.24
N GLU A 142 4.65 22.09 19.52
CA GLU A 142 5.90 22.58 20.09
C GLU A 142 5.78 24.05 20.55
N GLY A 143 4.64 24.70 20.31
CA GLY A 143 4.40 26.10 20.68
C GLY A 143 5.34 27.07 19.96
N LEU A 144 5.71 26.74 18.71
CA LEU A 144 6.74 27.47 17.96
C LEU A 144 6.17 28.59 17.08
N SER A 145 4.85 28.66 16.96
CA SER A 145 4.16 29.63 16.10
C SER A 145 3.02 30.29 16.85
N ASP A 146 2.87 31.60 16.63
CA ASP A 146 1.74 32.38 17.16
C ASP A 146 0.51 32.28 16.24
N VAL A 147 0.69 31.77 15.01
CA VAL A 147 -0.36 31.59 14.01
C VAL A 147 -0.82 30.14 13.95
N ALA A 148 0.11 29.20 13.76
CA ALA A 148 -0.15 27.76 13.71
C ALA A 148 -0.33 27.18 15.13
N THR A 149 -1.40 27.60 15.80
CA THR A 149 -1.82 27.12 17.12
C THR A 149 -2.62 25.81 17.02
N SER A 150 -2.89 25.16 18.17
CA SER A 150 -3.75 23.96 18.19
C SER A 150 -5.16 24.25 17.64
N GLU A 151 -5.70 25.43 17.93
CA GLU A 151 -7.01 25.86 17.41
C GLU A 151 -6.96 26.02 15.88
N PHE A 152 -5.91 26.64 15.35
CA PHE A 152 -5.72 26.79 13.91
C PHE A 152 -5.56 25.43 13.21
N PHE A 153 -4.75 24.52 13.77
CA PHE A 153 -4.65 23.15 13.26
C PHE A 153 -6.01 22.45 13.21
N ASN A 154 -6.82 22.57 14.27
CA ASN A 154 -8.14 21.93 14.32
C ASN A 154 -9.10 22.49 13.26
N GLN A 155 -9.08 23.82 13.02
CA GLN A 155 -9.87 24.45 11.95
C GLN A 155 -9.47 23.93 10.57
N GLU A 156 -8.17 23.81 10.29
CA GLU A 156 -7.68 23.31 9.01
C GLU A 156 -7.93 21.81 8.83
N LEU A 157 -7.82 21.02 9.90
CA LEU A 157 -8.18 19.60 9.89
C LEU A 157 -9.67 19.43 9.61
N GLU A 158 -10.54 20.25 10.21
CA GLU A 158 -11.98 20.22 9.96
C GLU A 158 -12.30 20.50 8.49
N LYS A 159 -11.65 21.48 7.85
CA LYS A 159 -11.77 21.69 6.40
C LYS A 159 -11.37 20.45 5.60
N TYR A 160 -10.29 19.77 5.99
CA TYR A 160 -9.87 18.54 5.34
C TYR A 160 -10.89 17.40 5.52
N VAL A 161 -11.49 17.27 6.71
CA VAL A 161 -12.59 16.31 6.94
C VAL A 161 -13.79 16.64 6.05
N LEU A 162 -14.22 17.91 6.02
CA LEU A 162 -15.39 18.37 5.24
C LEU A 162 -15.22 18.14 3.73
N THR A 163 -14.00 18.34 3.22
CA THR A 163 -13.70 18.15 1.80
C THR A 163 -13.61 16.69 1.38
N ASN A 164 -13.53 15.73 2.31
CA ASN A 164 -13.56 14.29 2.00
C ASN A 164 -14.98 13.72 1.91
N TYR A 165 -15.89 14.50 1.32
CA TYR A 165 -17.28 14.12 1.07
C TYR A 165 -17.72 14.54 -0.34
N LYS A 166 -18.70 13.80 -0.87
CA LYS A 166 -19.47 14.16 -2.07
C LYS A 166 -20.92 13.78 -1.81
N ASP A 167 -21.83 14.74 -1.95
CA ASP A 167 -23.27 14.56 -1.69
C ASP A 167 -23.59 13.99 -0.29
N GLY A 168 -22.77 14.33 0.71
CA GLY A 168 -22.91 13.86 2.10
C GLY A 168 -22.39 12.44 2.37
N VAL A 169 -21.77 11.79 1.39
CA VAL A 169 -21.14 10.47 1.52
C VAL A 169 -19.62 10.62 1.53
N PRO A 170 -18.88 9.88 2.37
CA PRO A 170 -17.41 9.88 2.35
C PRO A 170 -16.89 9.60 0.95
N TYR A 171 -16.04 10.50 0.45
CA TYR A 171 -15.52 10.44 -0.92
C TYR A 171 -14.19 11.18 -1.00
N THR A 172 -13.23 10.62 -1.71
CA THR A 172 -11.93 11.25 -1.95
C THR A 172 -11.60 11.16 -3.42
N ALA A 173 -11.34 12.32 -4.02
CA ALA A 173 -10.89 12.47 -5.40
C ALA A 173 -9.50 13.15 -5.45
N GLU A 174 -9.10 13.64 -6.62
CA GLU A 174 -7.74 14.13 -6.84
C GLU A 174 -7.51 15.52 -6.25
N SER A 175 -8.43 16.47 -6.47
CA SER A 175 -8.30 17.85 -5.98
C SER A 175 -9.65 18.55 -5.80
N HIS A 176 -9.67 19.59 -4.98
CA HIS A 176 -10.85 20.34 -4.58
C HIS A 176 -10.73 21.83 -4.98
N PHE A 177 -11.85 22.46 -5.34
CA PHE A 177 -11.88 23.92 -5.52
C PHE A 177 -11.65 24.60 -4.17
N PRO A 178 -10.74 25.58 -4.06
CA PRO A 178 -10.41 26.19 -2.77
C PRO A 178 -11.56 27.02 -2.16
N THR A 179 -12.45 27.57 -2.98
CA THR A 179 -13.51 28.51 -2.55
C THR A 179 -14.94 28.01 -2.81
N ILE A 180 -15.09 26.77 -3.29
CA ILE A 180 -16.40 26.16 -3.58
C ILE A 180 -16.37 24.73 -3.06
N ASN A 181 -17.43 24.28 -2.40
CA ASN A 181 -17.58 22.90 -1.92
C ASN A 181 -17.80 21.91 -3.07
N MET A 182 -16.77 21.67 -3.88
CA MET A 182 -16.82 20.79 -5.03
C MET A 182 -15.43 20.27 -5.38
N TRP A 183 -15.36 19.00 -5.77
CA TRP A 183 -14.13 18.44 -6.33
C TRP A 183 -13.81 19.06 -7.70
N SER A 184 -12.55 19.45 -7.90
CA SER A 184 -12.02 19.98 -9.16
C SER A 184 -11.33 18.93 -10.03
N GLY A 185 -10.83 17.86 -9.43
CA GLY A 185 -10.26 16.69 -10.11
C GLY A 185 -11.09 15.45 -9.77
N ASP A 186 -12.20 15.28 -10.48
CA ASP A 186 -13.22 14.25 -10.21
C ASP A 186 -13.76 13.69 -11.53
N THR A 187 -12.92 12.93 -12.21
CA THR A 187 -13.28 12.24 -13.45
C THR A 187 -13.82 10.86 -13.10
N SER A 188 -14.98 10.52 -13.66
CA SER A 188 -15.64 9.25 -13.35
C SER A 188 -14.83 8.05 -13.82
N ASN A 189 -14.87 6.97 -13.02
CA ASN A 189 -14.12 5.74 -13.23
C ASN A 189 -12.59 5.95 -13.25
N HIS A 190 -12.11 6.96 -12.50
CA HIS A 190 -10.71 7.34 -12.45
C HIS A 190 -10.34 7.91 -11.09
N SER A 191 -11.07 8.93 -10.63
CA SER A 191 -10.71 9.70 -9.44
C SER A 191 -11.33 9.14 -8.16
N GLU A 192 -12.31 8.23 -8.24
CA GLU A 192 -12.95 7.62 -7.07
C GLU A 192 -11.92 6.87 -6.18
N HIS A 193 -12.02 7.04 -4.87
CA HIS A 193 -11.15 6.39 -3.87
C HIS A 193 -9.65 6.71 -4.05
N TYR A 194 -9.33 7.91 -4.52
CA TYR A 194 -7.96 8.29 -4.86
C TYR A 194 -7.00 8.22 -3.66
N LEU A 195 -6.02 7.31 -3.72
CA LEU A 195 -5.03 7.09 -2.66
C LEU A 195 -3.70 7.80 -2.97
N HIS A 196 -3.72 9.12 -2.86
CA HIS A 196 -2.51 9.97 -2.97
C HIS A 196 -2.42 10.97 -1.82
N SER A 197 -2.92 10.60 -0.63
CA SER A 197 -2.85 11.45 0.56
C SER A 197 -2.93 10.61 1.83
N THR A 198 -2.58 11.21 2.97
CA THR A 198 -2.76 10.58 4.28
C THR A 198 -3.95 11.20 5.00
N TYR A 199 -4.85 10.38 5.52
CA TYR A 199 -5.98 10.83 6.35
C TYR A 199 -5.82 10.37 7.79
N PHE A 200 -5.74 9.05 8.04
CA PHE A 200 -5.62 8.50 9.39
C PHE A 200 -4.34 8.91 10.12
N ASP A 201 -3.25 9.18 9.41
CA ASP A 201 -2.05 9.76 10.01
C ASP A 201 -2.36 11.10 10.71
N ASN A 202 -3.18 11.97 10.08
CA ASN A 202 -3.63 13.22 10.72
C ASN A 202 -4.47 12.99 11.98
N ILE A 203 -5.17 11.86 12.08
CA ILE A 203 -5.92 11.50 13.28
C ILE A 203 -4.96 11.00 14.38
N PHE A 204 -4.14 10.01 14.07
CA PHE A 204 -3.31 9.34 15.08
C PHE A 204 -2.07 10.13 15.47
N THR A 205 -1.27 10.58 14.50
CA THR A 205 0.02 11.22 14.78
C THR A 205 -0.10 12.72 15.00
N ASN A 206 -1.08 13.39 14.37
CA ASN A 206 -1.30 14.83 14.54
C ASN A 206 -2.29 15.17 15.65
N LEU A 207 -3.57 14.81 15.50
CA LEU A 207 -4.65 15.18 16.40
C LEU A 207 -4.51 14.51 17.78
N LEU A 208 -4.48 13.17 17.83
CA LEU A 208 -4.24 12.42 19.07
C LEU A 208 -2.79 12.54 19.54
N GLY A 209 -1.88 12.88 18.62
CA GLY A 209 -0.52 13.27 18.94
C GLY A 209 0.40 12.10 19.27
N VAL A 210 0.15 10.89 18.73
CA VAL A 210 1.07 9.76 18.85
C VAL A 210 2.39 10.11 18.16
N ILE A 211 3.48 10.16 18.90
CA ILE A 211 4.82 10.39 18.35
C ILE A 211 5.55 9.04 18.33
N PRO A 212 5.74 8.42 17.16
CA PRO A 212 6.51 7.19 17.06
C PRO A 212 7.93 7.41 17.59
N THR A 213 8.38 6.53 18.48
CA THR A 213 9.74 6.53 19.01
C THR A 213 10.43 5.21 18.70
N PHE A 214 11.76 5.21 18.71
CA PHE A 214 12.56 3.98 18.57
C PHE A 214 12.76 3.22 19.90
N GLY A 215 12.53 3.88 21.04
CA GLY A 215 12.71 3.29 22.37
C GLY A 215 11.43 2.69 22.94
N ASP A 216 11.50 2.09 24.13
CA ASP A 216 10.37 1.40 24.77
C ASP A 216 9.36 2.36 25.43
N THR A 217 8.97 3.43 24.73
CA THR A 217 8.07 4.45 25.24
C THR A 217 6.91 4.74 24.31
N LEU A 218 5.78 5.13 24.91
CA LEU A 218 4.69 5.78 24.23
C LEU A 218 4.71 7.26 24.57
N VAL A 219 4.80 8.10 23.54
CA VAL A 219 4.72 9.56 23.66
C VAL A 219 3.47 10.07 22.96
N LEU A 220 2.61 10.78 23.71
CA LEU A 220 1.44 11.47 23.18
C LEU A 220 1.57 12.97 23.46
N LYS A 221 1.35 13.81 22.46
CA LYS A 221 1.24 15.26 22.62
C LYS A 221 0.00 15.75 21.83
N PRO A 222 -1.19 15.64 22.43
CA PRO A 222 -2.44 15.81 21.72
C PRO A 222 -2.71 17.27 21.32
N LEU A 223 -3.41 17.44 20.21
CA LEU A 223 -3.99 18.69 19.73
C LEU A 223 -5.53 18.66 19.75
N VAL A 224 -6.10 17.64 20.39
CA VAL A 224 -7.56 17.45 20.51
C VAL A 224 -8.23 18.70 21.08
N PRO A 225 -9.35 19.16 20.48
CA PRO A 225 -10.15 20.25 21.01
C PRO A 225 -10.51 20.06 22.49
N SER A 226 -10.47 21.14 23.26
CA SER A 226 -10.72 21.10 24.71
C SER A 226 -12.17 20.76 25.09
N ASP A 227 -13.10 20.83 24.13
CA ASP A 227 -14.51 20.50 24.29
C ASP A 227 -14.84 19.03 24.00
N TRP A 228 -13.86 18.22 23.54
CA TRP A 228 -14.04 16.77 23.43
C TRP A 228 -14.12 16.14 24.82
N THR A 229 -15.29 15.64 25.17
CA THR A 229 -15.52 14.99 26.48
C THR A 229 -15.17 13.51 26.47
N HIS A 230 -15.09 12.87 25.31
CA HIS A 230 -14.79 11.44 25.19
C HIS A 230 -14.24 11.07 23.80
N PHE A 231 -13.39 10.05 23.74
CA PHE A 231 -13.06 9.29 22.52
C PHE A 231 -12.44 7.94 22.90
N ALA A 232 -12.45 6.98 21.97
CA ALA A 232 -11.76 5.70 22.12
C ALA A 232 -10.98 5.33 20.86
N VAL A 233 -9.79 4.78 21.05
CA VAL A 233 -9.00 4.08 20.04
C VAL A 233 -8.83 2.65 20.51
N GLU A 234 -9.17 1.69 19.66
CA GLU A 234 -8.96 0.27 19.94
C GLU A 234 -8.02 -0.35 18.91
N ASN A 235 -7.19 -1.29 19.38
CA ASN A 235 -6.31 -2.09 18.54
C ASN A 235 -5.31 -1.28 17.69
N LEU A 236 -4.76 -0.18 18.23
CA LEU A 236 -3.68 0.56 17.59
C LEU A 236 -2.39 -0.28 17.61
N PRO A 237 -1.85 -0.72 16.46
CA PRO A 237 -0.60 -1.46 16.43
C PRO A 237 0.57 -0.56 16.81
N TYR A 238 1.26 -0.87 17.90
CA TYR A 238 2.45 -0.14 18.34
C TYR A 238 3.46 -1.10 18.95
N HIS A 239 4.68 -1.09 18.38
CA HIS A 239 5.84 -1.87 18.86
C HIS A 239 5.55 -3.36 19.07
N GLY A 240 4.79 -3.97 18.14
CA GLY A 240 4.47 -5.41 18.17
C GLY A 240 3.32 -5.79 19.09
N THR A 241 2.56 -4.82 19.62
CA THR A 241 1.35 -5.06 20.43
C THR A 241 0.19 -4.20 19.95
N LEU A 242 -1.01 -4.49 20.47
CA LEU A 242 -2.21 -3.70 20.24
C LEU A 242 -2.50 -2.84 21.48
N LEU A 243 -2.51 -1.53 21.29
CA LEU A 243 -2.86 -0.55 22.32
C LEU A 243 -4.31 -0.11 22.17
N SER A 244 -4.98 0.12 23.30
CA SER A 244 -6.25 0.84 23.34
C SER A 244 -6.13 2.07 24.22
N MET A 245 -6.77 3.17 23.83
CA MET A 245 -6.76 4.45 24.53
C MET A 245 -8.21 4.90 24.71
N VAL A 246 -8.59 5.28 25.93
CA VAL A 246 -9.94 5.73 26.25
C VAL A 246 -9.84 7.04 27.01
N TRP A 247 -10.39 8.10 26.43
CA TRP A 247 -10.67 9.37 27.11
C TRP A 247 -12.15 9.42 27.44
N ASP A 248 -12.49 9.61 28.71
CA ASP A 248 -13.86 9.80 29.17
C ASP A 248 -13.87 10.76 30.35
N GLN A 249 -14.24 12.02 30.11
CA GLN A 249 -14.08 13.10 31.09
C GLN A 249 -14.80 12.84 32.42
N ASP A 250 -16.00 12.24 32.37
CA ASP A 250 -16.82 11.96 33.55
C ASP A 250 -17.00 10.46 33.85
N GLY A 251 -16.50 9.59 32.96
CA GLY A 251 -16.56 8.14 33.12
C GLY A 251 -17.95 7.55 32.86
N THR A 252 -18.82 8.28 32.17
CA THR A 252 -20.20 7.86 31.91
C THR A 252 -20.45 7.43 30.47
N HIS A 253 -19.50 7.67 29.56
CA HIS A 253 -19.67 7.37 28.14
C HIS A 253 -19.35 5.91 27.82
N TYR A 254 -18.22 5.38 28.32
CA TYR A 254 -17.79 4.00 28.07
C TYR A 254 -18.06 3.10 29.28
N GLY A 255 -18.67 1.93 29.04
CA GLY A 255 -18.91 0.93 30.09
C GLY A 255 -17.61 0.45 30.73
N ASP A 256 -17.62 0.22 32.05
CA ASP A 256 -16.49 -0.28 32.84
C ASP A 256 -15.20 0.56 32.77
N CYS A 257 -15.29 1.85 32.45
CA CYS A 257 -14.18 2.81 32.47
C CYS A 257 -14.29 3.80 33.64
N SER A 258 -13.15 4.20 34.21
CA SER A 258 -13.08 5.30 35.17
C SER A 258 -12.92 6.63 34.44
N ALA A 259 -13.52 7.71 34.97
CA ALA A 259 -13.29 9.07 34.50
C ALA A 259 -11.80 9.36 34.30
N GLY A 260 -11.44 10.02 33.21
CA GLY A 260 -10.09 10.36 32.80
C GLY A 260 -9.61 9.64 31.53
N PHE A 261 -8.31 9.74 31.26
CA PHE A 261 -7.64 9.08 30.15
C PHE A 261 -6.95 7.80 30.62
N SER A 262 -7.18 6.69 29.92
CA SER A 262 -6.62 5.37 30.22
C SER A 262 -5.98 4.74 28.99
N ILE A 263 -4.85 4.05 29.18
CA ILE A 263 -4.17 3.30 28.10
C ILE A 263 -4.00 1.85 28.52
N TYR A 264 -4.32 0.96 27.58
CA TYR A 264 -4.31 -0.49 27.72
C TYR A 264 -3.35 -1.11 26.71
N SER A 265 -2.70 -2.20 27.09
CA SER A 265 -1.99 -3.10 26.18
C SER A 265 -2.58 -4.49 26.33
N ASN A 266 -3.07 -5.07 25.22
CA ASN A 266 -3.74 -6.37 25.21
C ASN A 266 -4.79 -6.52 26.34
N GLY A 267 -5.63 -5.50 26.53
CA GLY A 267 -6.68 -5.46 27.55
C GLY A 267 -6.24 -5.14 28.98
N THR A 268 -4.94 -4.97 29.24
CA THR A 268 -4.44 -4.61 30.59
C THR A 268 -4.10 -3.13 30.66
N LYS A 269 -4.72 -2.39 31.60
CA LYS A 269 -4.43 -0.96 31.83
C LYS A 269 -3.03 -0.78 32.40
N PHE A 270 -2.23 0.10 31.80
CA PHE A 270 -0.89 0.44 32.28
C PHE A 270 -0.65 1.93 32.49
N HIS A 271 -1.54 2.79 31.98
CA HIS A 271 -1.49 4.23 32.23
C HIS A 271 -2.88 4.78 32.55
N HIS A 272 -2.93 5.78 33.43
CA HIS A 272 -4.15 6.52 33.75
C HIS A 272 -3.83 7.94 34.24
N GLN A 273 -4.61 8.93 33.82
CA GLN A 273 -4.58 10.32 34.31
C GLN A 273 -5.97 10.94 34.24
N MET A 274 -6.27 11.92 35.08
CA MET A 274 -7.62 12.53 35.14
C MET A 274 -7.93 13.44 33.95
N ASP A 275 -6.93 14.17 33.44
CA ASP A 275 -7.09 15.11 32.34
C ASP A 275 -6.48 14.55 31.06
N PHE A 276 -7.01 14.89 29.89
CA PHE A 276 -6.36 14.54 28.63
C PHE A 276 -5.24 15.56 28.30
N GLN A 277 -4.00 15.14 28.53
CA GLN A 277 -2.78 15.94 28.42
C GLN A 277 -1.64 15.07 27.87
N ALA A 278 -0.47 15.67 27.61
CA ALA A 278 0.69 14.96 27.11
C ALA A 278 1.07 13.74 27.98
N VAL A 279 1.44 12.64 27.32
CA VAL A 279 1.85 11.38 27.93
C VAL A 279 3.26 11.06 27.50
N ASN A 280 4.09 10.60 28.43
CA ASN A 280 5.38 9.98 28.15
C ASN A 280 5.58 8.85 29.15
N VAL A 281 5.34 7.61 28.72
CA VAL A 281 5.36 6.44 29.60
C VAL A 281 6.15 5.30 28.97
N THR A 282 6.79 4.50 29.82
CA THR A 282 7.42 3.25 29.39
C THR A 282 6.35 2.22 29.06
N LEU A 283 6.53 1.49 27.96
CA LEU A 283 5.65 0.40 27.57
C LEU A 283 5.74 -0.74 28.61
N PRO A 284 4.63 -1.42 28.95
CA PRO A 284 4.62 -2.48 29.97
C PRO A 284 5.16 -3.83 29.46
N PHE A 285 5.84 -3.83 28.31
CA PHE A 285 6.35 -5.03 27.63
C PHE A 285 7.68 -4.73 26.95
N ASN A 286 8.46 -5.79 26.71
CA ASN A 286 9.68 -5.70 25.92
C ASN A 286 9.33 -5.64 24.43
N THR A 287 9.65 -4.53 23.78
CA THR A 287 9.31 -4.28 22.37
C THR A 287 10.07 -5.22 21.43
N ALA A 288 11.32 -5.55 21.75
CA ALA A 288 12.13 -6.48 20.97
C ALA A 288 11.55 -7.90 21.01
N GLU A 289 11.09 -8.36 22.18
CA GLU A 289 10.39 -9.65 22.30
C GLU A 289 9.05 -9.63 21.57
N ALA A 290 8.28 -8.53 21.66
CA ALA A 290 7.02 -8.39 20.94
C ALA A 290 7.23 -8.43 19.41
N ALA A 291 8.21 -7.69 18.90
CA ALA A 291 8.59 -7.71 17.49
C ALA A 291 9.08 -9.09 17.04
N GLN A 292 9.88 -9.79 17.85
CA GLN A 292 10.33 -11.16 17.56
C GLN A 292 9.15 -12.15 17.50
N ARG A 293 8.20 -12.06 18.44
CA ARG A 293 6.99 -12.90 18.42
C ARG A 293 6.16 -12.66 17.16
N LEU A 294 6.02 -11.41 16.73
CA LEU A 294 5.33 -11.06 15.49
C LEU A 294 6.06 -11.62 14.27
N ALA A 295 7.38 -11.46 14.20
CA ALA A 295 8.22 -11.97 13.11
C ALA A 295 8.23 -13.51 13.02
N GLN A 296 7.89 -14.23 14.10
CA GLN A 296 7.76 -15.69 14.11
C GLN A 296 6.39 -16.19 13.61
N GLN A 297 5.38 -15.32 13.53
CA GLN A 297 4.06 -15.71 13.04
C GLN A 297 4.11 -16.06 11.55
N PRO A 298 3.39 -17.10 11.09
CA PRO A 298 3.25 -17.36 9.65
C PRO A 298 2.61 -16.16 8.94
N GLN A 299 3.30 -15.61 7.95
CA GLN A 299 2.75 -14.59 7.06
C GLN A 299 2.17 -15.29 5.83
N TRP A 300 0.84 -15.45 5.80
CA TRP A 300 0.15 -16.02 4.66
C TRP A 300 0.37 -15.17 3.41
N GLN A 301 0.48 -15.81 2.25
CA GLN A 301 0.77 -15.15 0.98
C GLN A 301 -0.36 -15.41 -0.01
N ASN A 302 -0.90 -14.35 -0.63
CA ASN A 302 -1.80 -14.48 -1.76
C ASN A 302 -0.98 -14.80 -3.02
N ILE A 303 -1.01 -16.04 -3.46
CA ILE A 303 -0.22 -16.52 -4.61
C ILE A 303 -0.90 -16.33 -5.97
N LEU A 304 -2.10 -15.74 -5.98
CA LEU A 304 -2.85 -15.43 -7.20
C LEU A 304 -2.74 -13.95 -7.60
N ALA A 305 -2.29 -13.07 -6.70
CA ALA A 305 -2.11 -11.65 -7.01
C ALA A 305 -1.10 -11.45 -8.15
N ASN A 306 -1.51 -10.72 -9.19
CA ASN A 306 -0.71 -10.34 -10.34
C ASN A 306 -1.02 -8.89 -10.74
N PRO A 307 -0.32 -7.89 -10.17
CA PRO A 307 -0.45 -6.49 -10.58
C PRO A 307 0.08 -6.21 -12.01
N ASN A 308 0.72 -7.19 -12.68
CA ASN A 308 1.15 -7.08 -14.09
C ASN A 308 0.10 -7.63 -15.07
N SER A 309 -1.04 -8.13 -14.57
CA SER A 309 -2.21 -8.50 -15.36
C SER A 309 -2.54 -7.43 -16.43
N PRO A 310 -2.86 -7.82 -17.69
CA PRO A 310 -3.17 -9.15 -18.21
C PRO A 310 -1.95 -10.05 -18.51
N HIS A 311 -0.74 -9.61 -18.21
CA HIS A 311 0.47 -10.28 -18.67
C HIS A 311 1.03 -11.25 -17.61
N GLY A 312 1.55 -12.39 -18.08
CA GLY A 312 2.27 -13.35 -17.24
C GLY A 312 1.37 -14.28 -16.40
N LEU A 313 2.01 -14.97 -15.46
CA LEU A 313 1.38 -15.82 -14.46
C LEU A 313 1.60 -15.22 -13.06
N PRO A 314 0.73 -15.49 -12.07
CA PRO A 314 -0.52 -16.25 -12.21
C PRO A 314 -1.57 -15.50 -13.07
N ALA A 315 -2.44 -16.26 -13.74
CA ALA A 315 -3.41 -15.72 -14.68
C ALA A 315 -4.82 -16.24 -14.39
N VAL A 316 -5.80 -15.37 -14.63
CA VAL A 316 -7.22 -15.71 -14.59
C VAL A 316 -7.85 -15.44 -15.96
N THR A 317 -8.61 -16.41 -16.46
CA THR A 317 -9.38 -16.29 -17.71
C THR A 317 -10.81 -16.74 -17.47
N ALA A 318 -11.74 -16.31 -18.32
CA ALA A 318 -13.13 -16.72 -18.27
C ALA A 318 -13.63 -17.07 -19.68
N ASP A 319 -14.56 -18.03 -19.76
CA ASP A 319 -15.23 -18.44 -20.99
C ASP A 319 -16.06 -17.32 -21.65
N TRP A 320 -16.55 -16.39 -20.84
CA TRP A 320 -17.24 -15.19 -21.28
C TRP A 320 -16.80 -13.96 -20.47
N ASN A 321 -16.83 -12.81 -21.13
CA ASN A 321 -16.47 -11.52 -20.56
C ASN A 321 -17.40 -10.46 -21.14
N LEU A 322 -18.11 -9.71 -20.29
CA LEU A 322 -18.79 -8.50 -20.77
C LEU A 322 -17.75 -7.48 -21.22
N ASN A 323 -17.92 -6.97 -22.43
CA ASN A 323 -17.09 -5.91 -22.99
C ASN A 323 -17.96 -4.72 -23.37
N VAL A 324 -17.85 -3.64 -22.59
CA VAL A 324 -18.73 -2.46 -22.72
C VAL A 324 -18.33 -1.52 -23.86
N ASP A 325 -17.08 -1.58 -24.32
CA ASP A 325 -16.54 -0.65 -25.33
C ASP A 325 -16.59 -1.20 -26.77
N GLY A 326 -17.00 -2.46 -26.96
CA GLY A 326 -17.11 -3.09 -28.28
C GLY A 326 -15.79 -3.32 -29.03
N ASP A 327 -14.68 -2.74 -28.58
CA ASP A 327 -13.33 -3.03 -29.03
C ASP A 327 -12.83 -4.34 -28.43
N ASN A 328 -12.00 -5.10 -29.15
CA ASN A 328 -11.31 -6.29 -28.64
C ASN A 328 -10.25 -5.97 -27.56
N ALA A 329 -10.61 -5.19 -26.53
CA ALA A 329 -9.78 -5.05 -25.34
C ALA A 329 -9.55 -6.45 -24.73
N PRO A 330 -8.30 -6.89 -24.57
CA PRO A 330 -8.00 -8.26 -24.19
C PRO A 330 -8.29 -8.48 -22.69
N TYR A 331 -9.42 -9.14 -22.41
CA TYR A 331 -9.74 -9.97 -21.22
C TYR A 331 -10.02 -9.29 -19.85
N PRO A 332 -11.21 -8.73 -19.53
CA PRO A 332 -11.48 -8.18 -18.18
C PRO A 332 -11.41 -9.21 -17.03
N ALA A 333 -11.29 -10.51 -17.32
CA ALA A 333 -11.02 -11.56 -16.33
C ALA A 333 -9.77 -11.30 -15.48
N TRP A 334 -8.77 -10.58 -15.98
CA TRP A 334 -7.56 -10.25 -15.22
C TRP A 334 -7.82 -9.32 -14.03
N LYS A 335 -8.94 -8.57 -14.03
CA LYS A 335 -9.36 -7.77 -12.87
C LYS A 335 -9.60 -8.64 -11.64
N MET A 336 -9.91 -9.92 -11.82
CA MET A 336 -10.09 -10.88 -10.72
C MET A 336 -8.78 -11.26 -10.01
N ASN A 337 -7.62 -10.75 -10.42
CA ASN A 337 -6.38 -11.03 -9.70
C ASN A 337 -5.35 -9.89 -9.75
N ASP A 338 -5.78 -8.65 -9.99
CA ASP A 338 -4.88 -7.49 -10.01
C ASP A 338 -4.53 -6.98 -8.60
N GLY A 339 -5.20 -7.52 -7.57
CA GLY A 339 -5.01 -7.15 -6.17
C GLY A 339 -5.91 -6.00 -5.70
N LEU A 340 -6.79 -5.47 -6.55
CA LEU A 340 -7.73 -4.41 -6.21
C LEU A 340 -9.09 -5.00 -5.82
N LEU A 341 -9.45 -4.83 -4.55
CA LEU A 341 -10.72 -5.31 -4.00
C LEU A 341 -11.72 -4.17 -3.82
N TRP A 342 -12.59 -3.96 -4.82
CA TRP A 342 -13.66 -2.96 -4.76
C TRP A 342 -15.05 -3.58 -4.91
N TYR A 343 -16.02 -3.02 -4.20
CA TYR A 343 -17.43 -3.43 -4.28
C TYR A 343 -18.33 -2.33 -4.82
N ASP A 344 -17.74 -1.29 -5.39
CA ASP A 344 -18.41 -0.14 -5.97
C ASP A 344 -18.77 -0.40 -7.44
N THR A 345 -19.88 0.18 -7.89
CA THR A 345 -20.27 0.11 -9.30
C THR A 345 -19.26 0.86 -10.16
N THR A 346 -18.80 2.01 -9.65
CA THR A 346 -17.74 2.86 -10.17
C THR A 346 -16.81 3.19 -9.00
N PRO A 347 -15.49 3.00 -9.12
CA PRO A 347 -14.78 2.57 -10.32
C PRO A 347 -15.01 1.08 -10.62
N ASP A 348 -15.06 0.74 -11.90
CA ASP A 348 -15.28 -0.61 -12.39
C ASP A 348 -14.00 -1.46 -12.25
N ASN A 349 -13.87 -2.18 -11.14
CA ASN A 349 -12.86 -3.23 -10.99
C ASN A 349 -13.47 -4.61 -10.69
N ARG A 350 -14.11 -5.18 -11.71
CA ARG A 350 -14.67 -6.53 -11.66
C ARG A 350 -14.73 -7.17 -13.02
N TRP A 351 -14.67 -8.49 -13.04
CA TRP A 351 -15.16 -9.29 -14.14
C TRP A 351 -16.66 -9.56 -13.97
N THR A 352 -17.41 -9.68 -15.07
CA THR A 352 -18.83 -10.09 -15.01
C THR A 352 -19.24 -11.00 -16.16
N HIS A 353 -20.14 -11.94 -15.84
CA HIS A 353 -20.81 -12.85 -16.77
C HIS A 353 -22.04 -12.23 -17.46
N ASN A 354 -22.31 -10.95 -17.22
CA ASN A 354 -23.50 -10.28 -17.72
C ASN A 354 -23.63 -10.39 -19.25
N GLN A 355 -24.87 -10.44 -19.73
CA GLN A 355 -25.25 -10.62 -21.15
C GLN A 355 -24.80 -11.94 -21.80
N SER A 356 -24.23 -12.89 -21.06
CA SER A 356 -24.04 -14.25 -21.55
C SER A 356 -25.39 -14.92 -21.85
N THR A 357 -25.40 -15.81 -22.85
CA THR A 357 -26.56 -16.67 -23.15
C THR A 357 -26.54 -18.01 -22.41
N VAL A 358 -25.44 -18.28 -21.69
CA VAL A 358 -25.24 -19.45 -20.86
C VAL A 358 -25.54 -19.05 -19.40
N PRO A 359 -26.30 -19.83 -18.60
CA PRO A 359 -26.66 -19.46 -17.22
C PRO A 359 -25.58 -19.84 -16.18
N TYR A 360 -24.33 -19.98 -16.62
CA TYR A 360 -23.17 -20.26 -15.78
C TYR A 360 -21.90 -19.78 -16.48
N SER A 361 -20.89 -19.42 -15.71
CA SER A 361 -19.55 -19.09 -16.20
C SER A 361 -18.53 -20.16 -15.81
N SER A 362 -17.42 -20.21 -16.56
CA SER A 362 -16.25 -21.03 -16.28
C SER A 362 -15.02 -20.13 -16.22
N ILE A 363 -14.45 -19.99 -15.03
CA ILE A 363 -13.26 -19.20 -14.75
C ILE A 363 -12.09 -20.15 -14.56
N ASN A 364 -11.03 -20.01 -15.35
CA ASN A 364 -9.81 -20.79 -15.22
C ASN A 364 -8.75 -19.96 -14.51
N ILE A 365 -8.15 -20.55 -13.48
CA ILE A 365 -7.04 -20.00 -12.72
C ILE A 365 -5.82 -20.86 -13.03
N THR A 366 -4.74 -20.21 -13.47
CA THR A 366 -3.47 -20.86 -13.78
C THR A 366 -2.36 -20.22 -12.95
N LEU A 367 -1.72 -21.02 -12.12
CA LEU A 367 -0.55 -20.66 -11.34
C LEU A 367 0.73 -20.97 -12.10
N PRO A 368 1.84 -20.31 -11.74
CA PRO A 368 3.17 -20.60 -12.28
C PRO A 368 3.60 -22.07 -12.19
N ARG A 369 3.22 -22.74 -11.10
CA ARG A 369 3.59 -24.11 -10.78
C ARG A 369 2.60 -24.72 -9.79
N PRO A 370 2.61 -26.05 -9.57
CA PRO A 370 1.74 -26.66 -8.59
C PRO A 370 2.03 -26.17 -7.17
N ARG A 371 0.98 -25.79 -6.44
CA ARG A 371 1.06 -25.34 -5.04
C ARG A 371 0.07 -26.11 -4.17
N LYS A 372 0.48 -26.41 -2.94
CA LYS A 372 -0.42 -26.95 -1.91
C LYS A 372 -1.34 -25.86 -1.43
N MET A 373 -2.64 -26.13 -1.45
CA MET A 373 -3.68 -25.19 -1.08
C MET A 373 -4.91 -25.94 -0.58
N ARG A 374 -5.70 -25.26 0.26
CA ARG A 374 -6.88 -25.82 0.94
C ARG A 374 -8.16 -25.03 0.71
N SER A 375 -8.06 -23.88 0.06
CA SER A 375 -9.16 -22.95 -0.05
C SER A 375 -8.97 -22.00 -1.23
N LEU A 376 -10.10 -21.45 -1.66
CA LEU A 376 -10.18 -20.36 -2.63
C LEU A 376 -11.09 -19.29 -2.06
N SER A 377 -10.73 -18.02 -2.20
CA SER A 377 -11.57 -16.89 -1.79
C SER A 377 -12.05 -16.11 -3.00
N LEU A 378 -13.35 -15.82 -3.08
CA LEU A 378 -13.96 -15.04 -4.16
C LEU A 378 -14.62 -13.79 -3.60
N ALA A 379 -14.18 -12.62 -4.05
CA ALA A 379 -14.84 -11.36 -3.77
C ALA A 379 -16.02 -11.18 -4.73
N ILE A 380 -17.21 -11.55 -4.27
CA ILE A 380 -18.41 -11.48 -5.09
C ILE A 380 -18.98 -10.05 -5.02
N PHE A 381 -19.02 -9.38 -6.16
CA PHE A 381 -19.71 -8.10 -6.31
C PHE A 381 -21.21 -8.34 -6.44
N ALA A 382 -22.01 -7.58 -5.70
CA ALA A 382 -23.46 -7.62 -5.78
C ALA A 382 -24.04 -6.20 -5.71
N ASP A 383 -24.85 -5.84 -6.71
CA ASP A 383 -25.49 -4.53 -6.80
C ASP A 383 -27.02 -4.60 -6.84
N ARG A 384 -27.60 -5.79 -6.59
CA ARG A 384 -29.06 -5.98 -6.51
C ARG A 384 -29.76 -4.96 -5.59
N GLU A 385 -29.21 -4.69 -4.40
CA GLU A 385 -29.78 -3.72 -3.47
C GLU A 385 -29.68 -2.27 -3.98
N ARG A 386 -28.78 -2.02 -4.93
CA ARG A 386 -28.59 -0.77 -5.66
C ARG A 386 -29.39 -0.74 -6.98
N GLY A 387 -30.28 -1.71 -7.21
CA GLY A 387 -31.10 -1.83 -8.42
C GLY A 387 -30.37 -2.41 -9.63
N GLY A 388 -29.16 -2.94 -9.44
CA GLY A 388 -28.39 -3.59 -10.50
C GLY A 388 -28.80 -5.05 -10.75
N VAL A 389 -28.01 -5.72 -11.59
CA VAL A 389 -28.30 -7.07 -12.12
C VAL A 389 -27.37 -8.16 -11.60
N VAL A 390 -26.45 -7.83 -10.70
CA VAL A 390 -25.48 -8.76 -10.13
C VAL A 390 -25.87 -9.16 -8.71
N ASP A 391 -25.85 -10.46 -8.43
CA ASP A 391 -26.06 -11.03 -7.09
C ASP A 391 -25.09 -12.19 -6.85
N CYS A 392 -25.03 -12.68 -5.61
CA CYS A 392 -24.37 -13.93 -5.26
C CYS A 392 -24.81 -15.08 -6.20
N PRO A 393 -23.89 -15.92 -6.70
CA PRO A 393 -24.22 -17.07 -7.55
C PRO A 393 -25.25 -18.00 -6.90
N ASP A 394 -26.00 -18.74 -7.72
CA ASP A 394 -26.85 -19.84 -7.25
C ASP A 394 -26.00 -21.03 -6.80
N GLY A 395 -24.82 -21.24 -7.38
CA GLY A 395 -23.99 -22.39 -7.07
C GLY A 395 -22.54 -22.20 -7.47
N ILE A 396 -21.66 -22.96 -6.82
CA ILE A 396 -20.22 -22.99 -7.08
C ILE A 396 -19.76 -24.44 -7.26
N LYS A 397 -18.86 -24.64 -8.22
CA LYS A 397 -18.10 -25.88 -8.40
C LYS A 397 -16.65 -25.51 -8.67
N VAL A 398 -15.70 -26.16 -8.01
CA VAL A 398 -14.27 -26.00 -8.29
C VAL A 398 -13.68 -27.35 -8.64
N THR A 399 -12.95 -27.42 -9.75
CA THR A 399 -12.19 -28.60 -10.18
C THR A 399 -10.70 -28.30 -10.30
N ASP A 400 -9.86 -29.31 -10.06
CA ASP A 400 -8.41 -29.21 -10.24
C ASP A 400 -7.95 -29.62 -11.66
N SER A 401 -6.63 -29.61 -11.88
CA SER A 401 -6.00 -30.04 -13.15
C SER A 401 -6.33 -31.47 -13.59
N ARG A 402 -6.82 -32.32 -12.68
CA ARG A 402 -7.23 -33.71 -12.94
C ARG A 402 -8.75 -33.83 -13.08
N ASN A 403 -9.46 -32.72 -13.20
CA ASN A 403 -10.91 -32.64 -13.26
C ASN A 403 -11.61 -33.25 -12.03
N ARG A 404 -10.92 -33.30 -10.89
CA ARG A 404 -11.50 -33.75 -9.61
C ARG A 404 -12.25 -32.58 -8.98
N VAL A 405 -13.47 -32.82 -8.51
CA VAL A 405 -14.27 -31.79 -7.82
C VAL A 405 -13.76 -31.66 -6.39
N VAL A 406 -13.32 -30.46 -6.03
CA VAL A 406 -12.77 -30.13 -4.70
C VAL A 406 -13.66 -29.17 -3.92
N VAL A 407 -14.59 -28.49 -4.60
CA VAL A 407 -15.69 -27.73 -4.00
C VAL A 407 -16.94 -27.97 -4.85
N PHE A 408 -18.07 -28.21 -4.20
CA PHE A 408 -19.36 -28.24 -4.86
C PHE A 408 -20.44 -27.73 -3.91
N GLU A 409 -21.23 -26.76 -4.32
CA GLU A 409 -22.41 -26.34 -3.58
C GLU A 409 -23.48 -25.78 -4.51
N LYS A 410 -24.70 -26.33 -4.46
CA LYS A 410 -25.86 -25.86 -5.23
C LYS A 410 -27.19 -26.18 -4.52
N PRO A 411 -27.92 -25.20 -3.96
CA PRO A 411 -27.60 -23.79 -4.00
C PRO A 411 -26.46 -23.42 -3.03
N TRP A 412 -25.61 -22.44 -3.38
CA TRP A 412 -24.59 -21.85 -2.51
C TRP A 412 -25.25 -20.86 -1.54
N ARG A 413 -25.57 -21.34 -0.33
CA ARG A 413 -26.47 -20.62 0.58
C ARG A 413 -25.78 -19.58 1.47
N ASP A 414 -24.48 -19.74 1.69
CA ASP A 414 -23.68 -18.92 2.60
C ASP A 414 -22.81 -17.89 1.85
N CYS A 415 -23.05 -17.66 0.55
CA CYS A 415 -22.47 -16.53 -0.17
C CYS A 415 -22.97 -15.21 0.45
N VAL A 416 -22.02 -14.39 0.91
CA VAL A 416 -22.25 -13.05 1.43
C VAL A 416 -21.97 -12.03 0.32
N PRO A 417 -22.96 -11.19 -0.06
CA PRO A 417 -22.78 -10.17 -1.09
C PRO A 417 -21.75 -9.11 -0.65
N ASN A 418 -20.93 -8.63 -1.58
CA ASN A 418 -19.90 -7.61 -1.33
C ASN A 418 -18.92 -7.99 -0.21
N ALA A 419 -18.56 -9.27 -0.15
CA ALA A 419 -17.62 -9.81 0.81
C ALA A 419 -16.68 -10.83 0.16
N LEU A 420 -15.57 -11.10 0.84
CA LEU A 420 -14.60 -12.12 0.44
C LEU A 420 -15.09 -13.50 0.91
N ASN A 421 -15.66 -14.28 0.00
CA ASN A 421 -16.26 -15.58 0.27
C ASN A 421 -15.21 -16.69 0.16
N THR A 422 -14.80 -17.27 1.29
CA THR A 422 -13.77 -18.33 1.31
C THR A 422 -14.42 -19.71 1.32
N VAL A 423 -14.19 -20.49 0.28
CA VAL A 423 -14.59 -21.90 0.18
C VAL A 423 -13.42 -22.82 0.51
N LEU A 424 -13.64 -23.76 1.43
CA LEU A 424 -12.66 -24.78 1.81
C LEU A 424 -12.80 -26.01 0.91
N PHE A 425 -11.67 -26.65 0.61
CA PHE A 425 -11.63 -27.83 -0.23
C PHE A 425 -12.05 -29.09 0.54
N ALA A 426 -12.67 -30.02 -0.17
CA ALA A 426 -13.08 -31.33 0.34
C ALA A 426 -12.41 -32.44 -0.48
N ASP A 427 -12.25 -33.62 0.14
CA ASP A 427 -11.76 -34.81 -0.56
C ASP A 427 -12.70 -35.14 -1.73
N PRO A 428 -12.21 -35.21 -2.99
CA PRO A 428 -13.01 -35.62 -4.13
C PRO A 428 -13.75 -36.96 -3.93
N ALA A 429 -13.24 -37.85 -3.08
CA ALA A 429 -13.92 -39.11 -2.74
C ALA A 429 -15.18 -38.92 -1.89
N THR A 430 -15.27 -37.82 -1.13
CA THR A 430 -16.42 -37.49 -0.27
C THR A 430 -17.41 -36.53 -0.94
N VAL A 431 -17.03 -35.93 -2.06
CA VAL A 431 -17.95 -35.21 -2.96
C VAL A 431 -18.85 -36.21 -3.69
N THR A 432 -19.85 -36.72 -2.96
CA THR A 432 -20.93 -37.54 -3.52
C THR A 432 -21.88 -36.67 -4.35
N ALA A 433 -22.82 -37.27 -5.09
CA ALA A 433 -23.89 -36.57 -5.83
C ALA A 433 -24.85 -35.72 -4.94
N ALA A 434 -24.48 -35.46 -3.68
CA ALA A 434 -25.13 -34.51 -2.80
C ALA A 434 -24.87 -33.07 -3.26
N ASN A 435 -25.81 -32.19 -2.96
CA ASN A 435 -25.81 -30.79 -3.36
C ASN A 435 -24.73 -29.91 -2.67
N LYS A 436 -23.88 -30.47 -1.79
CA LYS A 436 -22.83 -29.75 -1.06
C LYS A 436 -21.66 -30.68 -0.70
N SER A 437 -20.43 -30.25 -0.92
CA SER A 437 -19.20 -30.87 -0.42
C SER A 437 -18.98 -30.52 1.05
N THR A 438 -18.49 -31.46 1.86
CA THR A 438 -18.15 -31.21 3.27
C THR A 438 -16.63 -31.11 3.41
N PRO A 439 -16.07 -29.93 3.72
CA PRO A 439 -14.63 -29.78 3.91
C PRO A 439 -14.12 -30.64 5.07
N GLU A 440 -12.94 -31.23 4.89
CA GLU A 440 -12.24 -31.95 5.95
C GLU A 440 -11.13 -31.06 6.52
N SER A 441 -10.92 -31.13 7.83
CA SER A 441 -9.89 -30.32 8.48
C SER A 441 -8.51 -30.69 7.96
N GLY A 442 -7.82 -29.72 7.36
CA GLY A 442 -6.45 -29.90 6.85
C GLY A 442 -6.35 -30.62 5.50
N PHE A 443 -7.47 -30.84 4.80
CA PHE A 443 -7.42 -31.35 3.43
C PHE A 443 -6.78 -30.33 2.49
N GLU A 444 -5.80 -30.78 1.71
CA GLU A 444 -5.06 -29.98 0.74
C GLU A 444 -4.96 -30.72 -0.60
N ILE A 445 -4.96 -29.96 -1.68
CA ILE A 445 -4.58 -30.44 -3.00
C ILE A 445 -3.30 -29.74 -3.45
N GLU A 446 -2.54 -30.39 -4.32
CA GLU A 446 -1.41 -29.79 -5.01
C GLU A 446 -1.76 -29.69 -6.49
N THR A 447 -1.93 -28.45 -6.98
CA THR A 447 -2.31 -28.16 -8.36
C THR A 447 -1.78 -26.79 -8.77
N ASP A 448 -1.54 -26.62 -10.06
CA ASP A 448 -1.25 -25.34 -10.73
C ASP A 448 -2.49 -24.78 -11.42
N PHE A 449 -3.57 -25.55 -11.50
CA PHE A 449 -4.78 -25.18 -12.21
C PHE A 449 -6.01 -25.43 -11.35
N LEU A 450 -6.93 -24.46 -11.38
CA LEU A 450 -8.29 -24.59 -10.89
C LEU A 450 -9.27 -24.07 -11.94
N GLN A 451 -10.38 -24.75 -12.12
CA GLN A 451 -11.53 -24.21 -12.84
C GLN A 451 -12.68 -24.00 -11.86
N VAL A 452 -13.18 -22.76 -11.79
CA VAL A 452 -14.34 -22.36 -11.01
C VAL A 452 -15.53 -22.23 -11.95
N THR A 453 -16.61 -22.95 -11.68
CA THR A 453 -17.90 -22.78 -12.33
C THR A 453 -18.85 -22.09 -11.38
N LEU A 454 -19.40 -20.95 -11.78
CA LEU A 454 -20.43 -20.23 -11.03
C LEU A 454 -21.73 -20.28 -11.82
N SER A 455 -22.81 -20.80 -11.22
CA SER A 455 -24.13 -20.76 -11.86
C SER A 455 -24.91 -19.54 -11.42
N ASP A 456 -25.48 -18.83 -12.39
CA ASP A 456 -26.25 -17.62 -12.14
C ASP A 456 -27.58 -17.94 -11.44
N LYS A 457 -28.03 -17.05 -10.54
CA LYS A 457 -29.41 -17.08 -10.03
C LYS A 457 -30.36 -16.64 -11.13
N LEU A 458 -31.58 -17.16 -11.11
CA LEU A 458 -32.62 -16.71 -12.02
C LEU A 458 -32.79 -15.18 -11.92
N HIS A 459 -32.78 -14.49 -13.06
CA HIS A 459 -32.85 -13.03 -13.22
C HIS A 459 -31.60 -12.22 -12.83
N TYR A 460 -30.53 -12.86 -12.35
CA TYR A 460 -29.29 -12.18 -11.99
C TYR A 460 -28.11 -12.77 -12.76
N THR A 461 -27.01 -12.04 -12.78
CA THR A 461 -25.72 -12.52 -13.27
C THR A 461 -24.69 -12.46 -12.14
N THR A 462 -23.50 -12.98 -12.41
CA THR A 462 -22.38 -13.00 -11.48
C THR A 462 -21.32 -11.98 -11.87
N ALA A 463 -20.69 -11.36 -10.88
CA ALA A 463 -19.46 -10.60 -11.05
C ALA A 463 -18.51 -10.87 -9.88
N VAL A 464 -17.21 -10.86 -10.18
CA VAL A 464 -16.15 -11.14 -9.22
C VAL A 464 -15.14 -10.02 -9.31
N SER A 465 -14.87 -9.36 -8.18
CA SER A 465 -13.89 -8.27 -8.10
C SER A 465 -12.48 -8.80 -7.96
N GLU A 466 -12.28 -9.89 -7.23
CA GLU A 466 -10.95 -10.45 -6.92
C GLU A 466 -11.10 -11.93 -6.53
N ILE A 467 -10.11 -12.74 -6.84
CA ILE A 467 -9.95 -14.12 -6.42
C ILE A 467 -8.60 -14.25 -5.73
N GLN A 468 -8.59 -14.86 -4.54
CA GLN A 468 -7.38 -14.98 -3.73
C GLN A 468 -7.13 -16.44 -3.35
N ILE A 469 -5.85 -16.82 -3.35
CA ILE A 469 -5.38 -18.11 -2.86
C ILE A 469 -4.32 -17.83 -1.80
N TRP A 470 -4.70 -18.01 -0.53
CA TRP A 470 -3.81 -17.79 0.60
C TRP A 470 -3.15 -19.09 1.03
N ILE A 471 -1.82 -19.14 1.01
CA ILE A 471 -1.06 -20.30 1.49
C ILE A 471 0.03 -19.90 2.48
N ALA A 472 0.53 -20.88 3.23
CA ALA A 472 1.64 -20.67 4.15
C ALA A 472 2.91 -20.26 3.36
N PRO A 473 3.77 -19.41 3.96
CA PRO A 473 4.96 -18.92 3.27
C PRO A 473 5.99 -20.04 3.05
N ASN A 474 6.69 -19.99 1.92
CA ASN A 474 7.83 -20.87 1.68
C ASN A 474 9.01 -20.45 2.59
N ARG A 475 9.39 -21.31 3.54
CA ARG A 475 10.48 -21.05 4.49
C ARG A 475 11.87 -21.41 3.96
N GLY A 476 11.98 -21.79 2.69
CA GLY A 476 13.24 -22.17 2.05
C GLY A 476 13.69 -23.60 2.36
N PRO A 477 14.96 -23.94 2.05
CA PRO A 477 16.03 -23.04 1.59
C PRO A 477 15.95 -22.66 0.10
N ARG A 478 15.12 -23.36 -0.70
CA ARG A 478 14.91 -23.07 -2.11
C ARG A 478 13.69 -22.17 -2.30
N TYR A 479 13.81 -21.18 -3.19
CA TYR A 479 12.75 -20.24 -3.51
C TYR A 479 12.60 -20.23 -5.02
N GLU A 480 11.41 -20.62 -5.48
CA GLU A 480 11.16 -20.69 -6.92
C GLU A 480 10.95 -19.27 -7.45
N LEU A 481 11.73 -18.84 -8.44
CA LEU A 481 11.67 -17.47 -8.97
C LEU A 481 10.31 -17.16 -9.57
N GLU A 482 9.59 -18.16 -10.07
CA GLU A 482 8.23 -18.02 -10.58
C GLU A 482 7.18 -17.79 -9.48
N ASP A 483 7.54 -17.90 -8.19
CA ASP A 483 6.70 -17.41 -7.08
C ASP A 483 6.84 -15.90 -6.86
N GLY A 484 7.84 -15.25 -7.47
CA GLY A 484 8.02 -13.81 -7.43
C GLY A 484 7.13 -13.08 -8.44
N LEU A 485 7.05 -11.74 -8.29
CA LEU A 485 6.41 -10.92 -9.30
C LEU A 485 7.32 -10.83 -10.54
N VAL A 486 6.98 -11.58 -11.59
CA VAL A 486 7.64 -11.50 -12.90
C VAL A 486 7.03 -10.34 -13.67
N GLY A 487 7.81 -9.33 -14.04
CA GLY A 487 7.25 -8.08 -14.57
C GLY A 487 8.20 -7.14 -15.29
N THR A 488 7.63 -6.02 -15.75
CA THR A 488 8.36 -4.83 -16.22
C THR A 488 7.92 -3.62 -15.40
N PHE A 489 8.86 -2.76 -14.96
CA PHE A 489 8.62 -1.69 -14.00
C PHE A 489 7.57 -0.72 -14.53
N ILE A 490 6.50 -0.52 -13.78
CA ILE A 490 5.49 0.51 -14.05
C ILE A 490 6.11 1.84 -13.59
N GLY A 491 6.60 2.66 -14.53
CA GLY A 491 6.97 4.05 -14.23
C GLY A 491 8.16 4.64 -14.98
N GLY A 492 8.87 3.90 -15.83
CA GLY A 492 9.96 4.52 -16.60
C GLY A 492 10.64 3.57 -17.58
N PHE A 493 10.76 4.03 -18.84
CA PHE A 493 11.38 3.36 -19.99
C PHE A 493 10.53 2.29 -20.69
N GLU A 494 9.71 2.76 -21.63
CA GLU A 494 9.37 2.10 -22.89
C GLU A 494 9.24 0.56 -22.83
N GLY A 495 8.11 0.08 -22.28
CA GLY A 495 7.64 -1.31 -22.42
C GLY A 495 7.36 -1.76 -23.87
N ARG A 496 7.91 -1.08 -24.89
CA ARG A 496 7.75 -1.41 -26.31
C ARG A 496 8.89 -2.28 -26.87
N ALA A 497 10.03 -2.36 -26.19
CA ALA A 497 11.20 -3.11 -26.66
C ALA A 497 11.52 -4.38 -25.82
N THR A 498 10.67 -4.69 -24.85
CA THR A 498 10.90 -5.74 -23.84
C THR A 498 9.94 -6.89 -24.09
N GLY A 499 10.44 -8.08 -24.39
CA GLY A 499 9.59 -9.26 -24.55
C GLY A 499 8.84 -9.54 -23.24
N MET A 500 7.52 -9.32 -23.23
CA MET A 500 6.59 -9.56 -22.11
C MET A 500 6.45 -11.04 -21.71
N ASN A 501 7.43 -11.88 -22.10
CA ASN A 501 7.41 -13.33 -22.03
C ASN A 501 8.53 -13.82 -21.12
N GLY A 502 8.47 -13.51 -19.83
CA GLY A 502 9.00 -14.46 -18.86
C GLY A 502 8.17 -15.73 -18.99
N THR A 503 8.59 -16.70 -19.80
CA THR A 503 7.94 -18.01 -19.86
C THR A 503 8.48 -18.86 -18.72
N ILE A 504 7.67 -19.78 -18.21
CA ILE A 504 8.14 -20.78 -17.26
C ILE A 504 8.57 -21.99 -18.07
N GLU A 505 9.85 -22.35 -18.00
CA GLU A 505 10.42 -23.50 -18.69
C GLU A 505 11.09 -24.40 -17.66
N HIS A 506 10.72 -25.69 -17.62
CA HIS A 506 11.24 -26.67 -16.66
C HIS A 506 11.12 -26.29 -15.17
N GLY A 507 10.12 -25.47 -14.81
CA GLY A 507 9.92 -24.99 -13.44
C GLY A 507 10.94 -23.93 -13.02
N GLY A 508 11.32 -23.06 -13.98
CA GLY A 508 11.92 -21.79 -13.64
C GLY A 508 11.67 -20.69 -14.68
N VAL A 509 12.04 -19.46 -14.34
CA VAL A 509 11.74 -18.27 -15.16
C VAL A 509 12.73 -18.15 -16.32
N THR A 510 12.26 -18.26 -17.56
CA THR A 510 13.04 -18.06 -18.78
C THR A 510 13.38 -16.59 -18.98
N LEU A 511 14.67 -16.30 -19.20
CA LEU A 511 15.24 -14.98 -19.43
C LEU A 511 16.01 -14.99 -20.77
N GLY A 512 15.40 -14.46 -21.84
CA GLY A 512 16.01 -14.33 -23.18
C GLY A 512 16.07 -15.61 -24.02
N GLU A 513 17.12 -15.77 -24.84
CA GLU A 513 17.31 -16.86 -25.81
C GLU A 513 17.64 -18.23 -25.16
N GLY A 514 16.78 -18.69 -24.24
CA GLY A 514 16.74 -20.08 -23.78
C GLY A 514 17.44 -20.40 -22.47
N GLY A 515 17.67 -19.41 -21.60
CA GLY A 515 18.14 -19.66 -20.23
C GLY A 515 17.03 -19.47 -19.20
N TRP A 516 16.87 -20.41 -18.27
CA TRP A 516 16.00 -20.28 -17.10
C TRP A 516 16.86 -20.14 -15.83
N VAL A 517 16.34 -19.49 -14.79
CA VAL A 517 17.07 -19.26 -13.53
C VAL A 517 16.17 -19.57 -12.32
N GLU A 518 16.79 -20.03 -11.23
CA GLU A 518 16.23 -20.28 -9.91
C GLU A 518 17.17 -19.82 -8.79
N ILE A 519 16.62 -19.58 -7.59
CA ILE A 519 17.42 -19.15 -6.41
C ILE A 519 17.23 -20.03 -5.18
N ALA A 520 18.29 -20.21 -4.41
CA ALA A 520 18.27 -20.89 -3.12
C ALA A 520 19.28 -20.28 -2.15
N ASP A 521 19.17 -20.62 -0.87
CA ASP A 521 20.04 -20.16 0.22
C ASP A 521 19.96 -18.64 0.47
N VAL A 522 18.77 -18.08 0.25
CA VAL A 522 18.44 -16.66 0.46
C VAL A 522 18.32 -16.30 1.96
N ARG A 523 18.47 -17.29 2.84
CA ARG A 523 18.44 -17.13 4.30
C ARG A 523 19.47 -18.05 4.93
N ARG A 524 20.17 -17.56 5.97
CA ARG A 524 21.09 -18.38 6.76
C ARG A 524 20.31 -19.34 7.68
N SER A 525 20.85 -20.53 7.89
CA SER A 525 20.25 -21.53 8.78
C SER A 525 20.15 -21.06 10.25
N ASP A 526 21.05 -20.17 10.68
CA ASP A 526 21.03 -19.52 12.00
C ASP A 526 20.09 -18.30 12.07
N SER A 527 19.45 -17.93 10.95
CA SER A 527 18.60 -16.74 10.80
C SER A 527 19.26 -15.42 11.18
N GLN A 528 20.59 -15.38 11.31
CA GLN A 528 21.34 -14.15 11.59
C GLN A 528 21.65 -13.40 10.29
N ALA A 529 22.02 -12.13 10.42
CA ALA A 529 22.59 -11.36 9.32
C ALA A 529 24.03 -11.82 9.03
N GLY A 530 24.52 -11.51 7.84
CA GLY A 530 25.92 -11.60 7.45
C GLY A 530 26.14 -12.27 6.10
N ARG A 531 27.41 -12.22 5.66
CA ARG A 531 27.84 -12.77 4.38
C ARG A 531 27.53 -14.25 4.26
N SER A 532 26.89 -14.64 3.16
CA SER A 532 26.54 -16.03 2.84
C SER A 532 26.62 -16.28 1.33
N GLY A 533 26.69 -17.57 0.96
CA GLY A 533 26.52 -17.99 -0.42
C GLY A 533 25.04 -18.06 -0.77
N LEU A 534 24.62 -17.29 -1.77
CA LEU A 534 23.35 -17.47 -2.48
C LEU A 534 23.59 -18.40 -3.66
N THR A 535 22.78 -19.45 -3.77
CA THR A 535 22.83 -20.39 -4.90
C THR A 535 21.90 -19.88 -6.00
N VAL A 536 22.46 -19.73 -7.20
CA VAL A 536 21.74 -19.38 -8.42
C VAL A 536 21.86 -20.59 -9.35
N THR A 537 20.75 -21.26 -9.58
CA THR A 537 20.65 -22.41 -10.49
C THR A 537 20.12 -21.92 -11.82
N GLY A 538 20.69 -22.36 -12.93
CA GLY A 538 20.13 -22.00 -14.23
C GLY A 538 20.55 -22.91 -15.37
N GLY A 539 19.78 -22.86 -16.45
CA GLY A 539 20.02 -23.53 -17.72
C GLY A 539 20.31 -22.56 -18.85
N GLY A 540 20.71 -23.07 -20.02
CA GLY A 540 20.91 -22.26 -21.24
C GLY A 540 22.18 -21.41 -21.27
N ARG A 541 22.22 -20.43 -22.19
CA ARG A 541 23.33 -19.48 -22.35
C ARG A 541 22.84 -18.06 -22.07
N GLY A 542 23.51 -17.35 -21.18
CA GLY A 542 23.08 -16.00 -20.84
C GLY A 542 23.79 -15.40 -19.64
N THR A 543 23.35 -14.21 -19.23
CA THR A 543 23.84 -13.53 -18.04
C THR A 543 22.71 -12.81 -17.35
N VAL A 544 22.62 -12.99 -16.04
CA VAL A 544 21.67 -12.31 -15.16
C VAL A 544 22.42 -11.48 -14.13
N GLU A 545 21.74 -10.47 -13.58
CA GLU A 545 22.14 -9.76 -12.40
C GLU A 545 21.25 -10.18 -11.25
N VAL A 546 21.85 -10.63 -10.15
CA VAL A 546 21.14 -10.97 -8.92
C VAL A 546 21.44 -9.91 -7.88
N GLY A 547 20.42 -9.16 -7.47
CA GLY A 547 20.48 -8.21 -6.38
C GLY A 547 19.90 -8.81 -5.11
N VAL A 548 20.51 -8.52 -3.96
CA VAL A 548 19.97 -8.92 -2.65
C VAL A 548 19.84 -7.68 -1.77
N ASN A 549 18.65 -7.47 -1.20
CA ASN A 549 18.26 -6.32 -0.37
C ASN A 549 18.57 -4.97 -1.02
N TRP A 550 18.58 -4.92 -2.36
CA TRP A 550 18.97 -3.75 -3.15
C TRP A 550 20.37 -3.19 -2.80
N LEU A 551 21.24 -4.00 -2.18
CA LEU A 551 22.58 -3.58 -1.75
C LEU A 551 23.57 -3.56 -2.91
N ARG A 552 23.67 -4.68 -3.64
CA ARG A 552 24.62 -4.86 -4.74
C ARG A 552 24.11 -5.88 -5.74
N ASN A 553 24.29 -5.58 -7.03
CA ASN A 553 24.06 -6.53 -8.11
C ASN A 553 25.27 -7.42 -8.34
N HIS A 554 25.02 -8.72 -8.51
CA HIS A 554 26.00 -9.75 -8.83
C HIS A 554 25.73 -10.31 -10.21
N THR A 555 26.69 -10.20 -11.12
CA THR A 555 26.57 -10.78 -12.46
C THR A 555 26.85 -12.28 -12.41
N VAL A 556 25.89 -13.08 -12.88
CA VAL A 556 26.01 -14.55 -13.01
C VAL A 556 25.83 -14.94 -14.47
N SER A 557 26.81 -15.67 -15.01
CA SER A 557 26.78 -16.15 -16.40
C SER A 557 26.59 -17.66 -16.46
N PHE A 558 25.75 -18.09 -17.39
CA PHE A 558 25.41 -19.50 -17.64
C PHE A 558 25.90 -19.93 -19.04
N ASP A 559 26.41 -21.16 -19.11
CA ASP A 559 26.71 -21.89 -20.34
C ASP A 559 26.36 -23.37 -20.12
N GLY A 560 25.08 -23.69 -20.32
CA GLY A 560 24.46 -24.97 -19.95
C GLY A 560 23.91 -25.00 -18.52
N ALA A 561 23.40 -26.16 -18.10
CA ALA A 561 22.83 -26.37 -16.77
C ALA A 561 23.93 -26.32 -15.69
N THR A 562 23.96 -25.25 -14.88
CA THR A 562 24.96 -25.08 -13.83
C THR A 562 24.38 -24.41 -12.59
N ASN A 563 24.81 -24.88 -11.41
CA ASN A 563 24.64 -24.15 -10.16
C ASN A 563 25.84 -23.21 -10.00
N LYS A 564 25.57 -21.95 -9.67
CA LYS A 564 26.57 -20.93 -9.35
C LYS A 564 26.30 -20.41 -7.95
N THR A 565 27.35 -20.07 -7.22
CA THR A 565 27.20 -19.44 -5.91
C THR A 565 27.76 -18.03 -5.98
N VAL A 566 26.97 -17.05 -5.55
CA VAL A 566 27.40 -15.66 -5.37
C VAL A 566 27.42 -15.31 -3.89
N GLN A 567 28.46 -14.59 -3.46
CA GLN A 567 28.58 -14.14 -2.08
C GLN A 567 27.81 -12.85 -1.89
N VAL A 568 26.80 -12.87 -1.04
CA VAL A 568 25.87 -11.77 -0.78
C VAL A 568 25.82 -11.43 0.71
N GLU A 569 25.37 -10.23 1.04
CA GLU A 569 25.09 -9.83 2.43
C GLU A 569 23.61 -10.07 2.73
N LEU A 570 23.34 -11.00 3.65
CA LEU A 570 21.98 -11.29 4.10
C LEU A 570 21.66 -10.50 5.37
N LEU A 571 20.43 -9.99 5.45
CA LEU A 571 19.86 -9.40 6.66
C LEU A 571 19.31 -10.48 7.58
N ARG A 572 19.12 -10.14 8.86
CA ARG A 572 18.48 -11.01 9.84
C ARG A 572 17.01 -11.19 9.46
N GLY A 573 16.55 -12.45 9.42
CA GLY A 573 15.18 -12.79 9.03
C GLY A 573 15.02 -12.87 7.52
N GLY A 574 14.09 -12.07 6.98
CA GLY A 574 13.75 -12.07 5.56
C GLY A 574 14.72 -11.27 4.70
N ASN A 575 14.80 -11.65 3.42
CA ASN A 575 15.66 -11.01 2.42
C ASN A 575 14.88 -10.83 1.12
N VAL A 576 15.16 -9.76 0.39
CA VAL A 576 14.57 -9.51 -0.92
C VAL A 576 15.60 -9.84 -2.01
N VAL A 577 15.23 -10.66 -2.98
CA VAL A 577 16.11 -11.00 -4.11
C VAL A 577 15.50 -10.53 -5.41
N THR A 578 16.29 -9.83 -6.21
CA THR A 578 15.89 -9.28 -7.50
C THR A 578 16.75 -9.93 -8.59
N VAL A 579 16.16 -10.29 -9.74
CA VAL A 579 16.89 -10.93 -10.83
C VAL A 579 16.59 -10.23 -12.15
N PHE A 580 17.63 -9.68 -12.79
CA PHE A 580 17.51 -8.90 -14.02
C PHE A 580 18.28 -9.52 -15.18
N GLN A 581 17.76 -9.38 -16.41
CA GLN A 581 18.54 -9.63 -17.61
C GLN A 581 19.29 -8.38 -18.08
N LYS A 582 20.60 -8.50 -18.33
CA LYS A 582 21.49 -7.38 -18.70
C LYS A 582 21.15 -6.69 -20.03
N ARG A 583 20.49 -7.39 -20.96
CA ARG A 583 20.08 -6.89 -22.30
C ARG A 583 18.80 -7.61 -22.73
N GLY A 584 17.75 -6.91 -23.19
CA GLY A 584 16.54 -7.54 -23.77
C GLY A 584 15.32 -7.77 -22.84
N ARG A 585 15.49 -7.59 -21.52
CA ARG A 585 14.50 -7.15 -20.50
C ARG A 585 13.22 -8.00 -20.28
N PRO A 586 13.34 -9.23 -19.75
CA PRO A 586 12.53 -9.63 -18.59
C PRO A 586 13.29 -9.44 -17.26
N PHE A 587 12.57 -9.15 -16.18
CA PHE A 587 13.10 -9.20 -14.82
C PHE A 587 12.10 -9.84 -13.84
N VAL A 588 12.62 -10.37 -12.75
CA VAL A 588 11.87 -10.77 -11.55
C VAL A 588 12.09 -9.68 -10.52
N ASP A 589 11.03 -8.92 -10.19
CA ASP A 589 11.13 -7.67 -9.43
C ASP A 589 11.72 -7.93 -8.06
N ALA A 590 11.08 -8.85 -7.33
CA ALA A 590 11.47 -9.23 -6.00
C ALA A 590 10.86 -10.59 -5.64
N VAL A 591 11.69 -11.49 -5.12
CA VAL A 591 11.24 -12.58 -4.26
C VAL A 591 11.48 -12.13 -2.83
N THR A 592 10.39 -11.90 -2.09
CA THR A 592 10.49 -11.66 -0.65
C THR A 592 10.56 -13.00 0.05
N VAL A 593 11.73 -13.29 0.60
CA VAL A 593 11.99 -14.45 1.43
C VAL A 593 11.75 -14.05 2.88
N GLN A 594 10.86 -14.74 3.59
CA GLN A 594 10.52 -14.48 4.99
C GLN A 594 11.30 -15.37 5.97
#